data_AF-A0A6A3DBR8-F1
#
_entry.id   AF-A0A6A3DBR8-F1
#
_cell.length_a   1.000
_cell.length_b   1.000
_cell.length_c   1.000
_cell.angle_alpha   90.00
_cell.angle_beta   90.00
_cell.angle_gamma   90.00
#
_symmetry.space_group_name_H-M   'P 1'
#
loop_
_entity.id
_entity.type
_entity.pdbx_description
1 polymer ?
#
loop_
_entity_poly.entity_id
_entity_poly.type
_entity_poly.pdbx_seq_one_letter_code
_entity_poly.pdbx_strand_id
1 'polypeptide(L)'
;MESYIRCSSIFHALLHLPQRRSPRGGLPNLEGSPHGPWLRRSASYWLEIYNLHDFHRVASTREEADHSSLKQTTIDVSKVSDTDLINYTQAMVEENSEQEARLRESVKRVIKMKLQLGLYDNPVPGEKYVSMVGNDKDKETALNMAQESVLLKNDDDVLPLPKGASVFLTGH
;
A
#
# COMPACT_ATOMS: atom_id res chain seq x y z
N MET A 1 16.81 -8.06 -12.46
CA MET A 1 16.21 -9.29 -13.01
C MET A 1 16.44 -10.48 -12.07
N GLU A 2 17.65 -10.64 -11.51
CA GLU A 2 17.96 -11.66 -10.49
C GLU A 2 17.11 -11.58 -9.21
N SER A 3 16.77 -10.38 -8.73
CA SER A 3 15.92 -10.17 -7.54
C SER A 3 14.46 -10.59 -7.76
N TYR A 4 13.94 -10.44 -8.98
CA TYR A 4 12.60 -10.91 -9.37
C TYR A 4 12.56 -12.45 -9.46
N ILE A 5 13.67 -13.06 -9.91
CA ILE A 5 13.84 -14.51 -10.01
C ILE A 5 13.96 -15.12 -8.60
N ARG A 6 14.75 -14.54 -7.69
CA ARG A 6 14.84 -15.03 -6.29
C ARG A 6 13.51 -14.99 -5.54
N CYS A 7 12.73 -13.92 -5.73
CA CYS A 7 11.41 -13.80 -5.11
C CYS A 7 10.43 -14.85 -5.65
N SER A 8 10.51 -15.17 -6.95
CA SER A 8 9.73 -16.24 -7.59
C SER A 8 10.16 -17.65 -7.13
N SER A 9 11.46 -17.89 -6.96
CA SER A 9 12.00 -19.19 -6.52
C SER A 9 11.61 -19.54 -5.08
N ILE A 10 11.60 -18.57 -4.17
CA ILE A 10 11.10 -18.76 -2.79
C ILE A 10 9.59 -19.04 -2.80
N PHE A 11 8.83 -18.33 -3.65
CA PHE A 11 7.39 -18.57 -3.85
C PHE A 11 7.08 -19.98 -4.35
N HIS A 12 7.91 -20.51 -5.25
CA HIS A 12 7.73 -21.86 -5.80
C HIS A 12 8.11 -22.96 -4.80
N ALA A 13 9.12 -22.71 -3.95
CA ALA A 13 9.52 -23.62 -2.87
C ALA A 13 8.44 -23.77 -1.79
N LEU A 14 7.73 -22.70 -1.47
CA LEU A 14 6.63 -22.71 -0.49
C LEU A 14 5.35 -23.43 -0.98
N LEU A 15 5.25 -23.73 -2.29
CA LEU A 15 4.13 -24.45 -2.89
C LEU A 15 4.30 -25.98 -2.88
N HIS A 16 5.52 -26.51 -2.71
CA HIS A 16 5.83 -27.94 -2.84
C HIS A 16 6.06 -28.69 -1.52
N LEU A 17 5.96 -28.00 -0.37
CA LEU A 17 6.09 -28.64 0.94
C LEU A 17 4.81 -29.42 1.31
N PRO A 18 4.93 -30.66 1.81
CA PRO A 18 3.78 -31.48 2.18
C PRO A 18 2.95 -30.79 3.27
N GLN A 19 1.67 -30.58 2.98
CA GLN A 19 0.69 -30.01 3.90
C GLN A 19 0.48 -30.92 5.11
N ARG A 20 1.26 -30.74 6.19
CA ARG A 20 0.91 -31.33 7.49
C ARG A 20 -0.34 -30.63 8.00
N ARG A 21 -1.45 -31.36 8.09
CA ARG A 21 -2.66 -30.92 8.80
C ARG A 21 -2.31 -30.76 10.28
N SER A 22 -2.12 -29.51 10.71
CA SER A 22 -2.06 -29.16 12.13
C SER A 22 -3.47 -29.29 12.74
N PRO A 23 -3.61 -29.86 13.96
CA PRO A 23 -4.89 -29.94 14.65
C PRO A 23 -5.41 -28.54 14.98
N ARG A 24 -6.73 -28.39 14.98
CA ARG A 24 -7.44 -27.14 15.30
C ARG A 24 -7.11 -26.71 16.74
N GLY A 25 -6.05 -25.94 16.92
CA GLY A 25 -5.77 -25.16 18.12
C GLY A 25 -6.19 -23.71 17.87
N GLY A 26 -7.14 -23.22 18.65
CA GLY A 26 -7.62 -21.85 18.55
C GLY A 26 -6.49 -20.84 18.78
N LEU A 27 -6.39 -19.86 17.87
CA LEU A 27 -5.56 -18.68 18.10
C LEU A 27 -6.21 -17.83 19.20
N PRO A 28 -5.42 -17.18 20.07
CA PRO A 28 -5.96 -16.31 21.11
C PRO A 28 -6.71 -15.15 20.48
N ASN A 29 -7.88 -14.89 21.06
CA ASN A 29 -8.82 -13.84 20.69
C ASN A 29 -8.12 -12.48 20.73
N LEU A 30 -7.93 -11.84 19.57
CA LEU A 30 -7.58 -10.40 19.47
C LEU A 30 -8.84 -9.54 19.69
N GLU A 31 -9.65 -9.88 20.69
CA GLU A 31 -10.91 -9.17 21.04
C GLU A 31 -10.67 -7.82 21.73
N GLY A 32 -9.41 -7.44 21.98
CA GLY A 32 -9.05 -6.15 22.61
C GLY A 32 -8.73 -5.01 21.66
N SER A 33 -8.74 -5.23 20.33
CA SER A 33 -8.48 -4.15 19.36
C SER A 33 -9.79 -3.37 19.07
N PRO A 34 -9.80 -2.03 19.11
CA PRO A 34 -10.98 -1.23 18.78
C PRO A 34 -11.45 -1.37 17.32
N HIS A 35 -10.76 -2.18 16.53
CA HIS A 35 -11.04 -2.42 15.13
C HIS A 35 -11.58 -3.83 14.95
N GLY A 36 -12.90 -3.94 14.82
CA GLY A 36 -13.60 -5.18 14.46
C GLY A 36 -13.26 -5.70 13.04
N PRO A 37 -14.16 -6.44 12.36
CA PRO A 37 -13.88 -7.16 11.10
C PRO A 37 -13.49 -6.29 9.88
N TRP A 38 -13.34 -4.98 10.09
CA TRP A 38 -13.09 -3.95 9.07
C TRP A 38 -11.61 -3.60 8.88
N LEU A 39 -10.68 -4.27 9.57
CA LEU A 39 -9.27 -3.99 9.39
C LEU A 39 -8.79 -4.47 8.01
N ARG A 40 -8.96 -3.60 7.00
CA ARG A 40 -8.37 -3.74 5.67
C ARG A 40 -6.86 -3.69 5.82
N ARG A 41 -6.27 -4.87 5.86
CA ARG A 41 -4.84 -5.09 5.82
C ARG A 41 -4.25 -4.42 4.58
N SER A 42 -3.15 -3.71 4.78
CA SER A 42 -2.73 -2.57 3.95
C SER A 42 -1.27 -2.68 3.54
N ALA A 43 -0.89 -1.86 2.55
CA ALA A 43 0.51 -1.59 2.26
C ALA A 43 1.01 -0.47 3.17
N SER A 44 2.27 -0.53 3.62
CA SER A 44 2.90 0.55 4.37
C SER A 44 3.00 1.82 3.51
N TYR A 45 3.16 2.97 4.16
CA TYR A 45 3.69 4.15 3.49
C TYR A 45 5.17 3.93 3.13
N TRP A 46 5.70 4.83 2.29
CA TRP A 46 7.06 4.77 1.81
C TRP A 46 8.07 4.81 2.97
N LEU A 47 8.93 3.79 3.07
CA LEU A 47 9.94 3.61 4.12
C LEU A 47 9.41 3.58 5.55
N GLU A 48 8.09 3.46 5.75
CA GLU A 48 7.47 3.62 7.06
C GLU A 48 8.01 2.63 8.10
N ILE A 49 8.22 1.37 7.70
CA ILE A 49 8.80 0.35 8.57
C ILE A 49 10.23 0.73 8.96
N TYR A 50 11.06 1.19 8.02
CA TYR A 50 12.45 1.59 8.33
C TYR A 50 12.51 2.86 9.18
N ASN A 51 11.54 3.76 9.05
CA ASN A 51 11.45 4.96 9.87
C ASN A 51 11.27 4.66 11.36
N LEU A 52 10.76 3.48 11.75
CA LEU A 52 10.73 3.05 13.15
C LEU A 52 12.14 3.05 13.77
N HIS A 53 13.16 2.68 12.99
CA HIS A 53 14.56 2.75 13.39
C HIS A 53 15.21 4.10 12.99
N ASP A 54 15.05 4.53 11.75
CA ASP A 54 15.83 5.62 11.16
C ASP A 54 15.43 7.00 11.70
N PHE A 55 14.13 7.18 12.01
CA PHE A 55 13.58 8.47 12.41
C PHE A 55 12.99 8.44 13.82
N HIS A 56 12.08 7.50 14.10
CA HIS A 56 11.35 7.44 15.36
C HIS A 56 12.14 6.88 16.54
N ARG A 57 13.24 6.15 16.26
CA ARG A 57 14.11 5.55 17.28
C ARG A 57 13.37 4.63 18.25
N VAL A 58 12.37 3.90 17.77
CA VAL A 58 11.58 2.91 18.53
C VAL A 58 12.00 1.46 18.25
N ALA A 59 12.80 1.24 17.21
CA ALA A 59 13.47 -0.02 16.93
C ALA A 59 14.99 0.20 16.89
N SER A 60 15.76 -0.76 17.38
CA SER A 60 17.23 -0.68 17.50
C SER A 60 17.93 -0.98 16.16
N THR A 61 17.27 -1.69 15.26
CA THR A 61 17.71 -1.95 13.89
C THR A 61 16.53 -1.93 12.92
N ARG A 62 16.81 -1.83 11.61
CA ARG A 62 15.78 -1.99 10.57
C ARG A 62 15.19 -3.41 10.54
N GLU A 63 15.97 -4.42 10.94
CA GLU A 63 15.49 -5.79 11.09
C GLU A 63 14.47 -5.92 12.23
N GLU A 64 14.77 -5.33 13.40
CA GLU A 64 13.83 -5.30 14.52
C GLU A 64 12.55 -4.54 14.14
N ALA A 65 12.68 -3.45 13.38
CA ALA A 65 11.55 -2.70 12.85
C ALA A 65 10.67 -3.56 11.93
N ASP A 66 11.27 -4.37 11.05
CA ASP A 66 10.53 -5.28 10.17
C ASP A 66 9.83 -6.38 10.97
N HIS A 67 10.57 -7.06 11.85
CA HIS A 67 10.02 -8.13 12.68
C HIS A 67 8.85 -7.65 13.53
N SER A 68 9.02 -6.52 14.23
CA SER A 68 7.95 -5.94 15.06
C SER A 68 6.74 -5.56 14.20
N SER A 69 6.97 -4.93 13.03
CA SER A 69 5.89 -4.58 12.10
C SER A 69 5.12 -5.80 11.62
N LEU A 70 5.79 -6.87 11.18
CA LEU A 70 5.14 -8.08 10.66
C LEU A 70 4.41 -8.87 11.75
N LYS A 71 4.97 -8.91 12.97
CA LYS A 71 4.41 -9.64 14.12
C LYS A 71 3.22 -8.92 14.74
N GLN A 72 3.32 -7.60 14.91
CA GLN A 72 2.41 -6.83 15.76
C GLN A 72 1.37 -6.03 14.96
N THR A 73 1.55 -5.90 13.65
CA THR A 73 0.65 -5.10 12.81
C THR A 73 -0.03 -5.94 11.72
N THR A 74 -0.92 -5.28 11.00
CA THR A 74 -1.70 -5.87 9.92
C THR A 74 -1.23 -5.43 8.54
N ILE A 75 0.01 -4.95 8.43
CA ILE A 75 0.65 -4.65 7.16
C ILE A 75 0.89 -5.96 6.40
N ASP A 76 0.59 -5.96 5.10
CA ASP A 76 0.80 -7.10 4.20
C ASP A 76 1.87 -6.84 3.15
N VAL A 77 2.14 -5.57 2.84
CA VAL A 77 3.12 -5.15 1.82
C VAL A 77 3.95 -4.01 2.37
N SER A 78 5.26 -4.16 2.41
CA SER A 78 6.20 -3.08 2.72
C SER A 78 6.59 -2.33 1.45
N LYS A 79 6.62 -1.00 1.51
CA LYS A 79 7.08 -0.13 0.42
C LYS A 79 8.48 0.41 0.72
N VAL A 80 9.49 -0.29 0.21
CA VAL A 80 10.91 0.04 0.34
C VAL A 80 11.59 -0.05 -1.03
N SER A 81 12.75 0.60 -1.17
CA SER A 81 13.53 0.63 -2.42
C SER A 81 14.56 -0.50 -2.54
N ASP A 82 14.97 -1.09 -1.42
CA ASP A 82 15.92 -2.20 -1.37
C ASP A 82 15.23 -3.56 -1.20
N THR A 83 16.03 -4.60 -1.06
CA THR A 83 15.56 -5.99 -0.89
C THR A 83 15.87 -6.55 0.49
N ASP A 84 16.35 -5.73 1.44
CA ASP A 84 16.84 -6.21 2.74
C ASP A 84 15.72 -6.86 3.56
N LEU A 85 14.49 -6.33 3.40
CA LEU A 85 13.25 -6.91 3.92
C LEU A 85 13.14 -8.42 3.67
N ILE A 86 13.56 -8.91 2.49
CA ILE A 86 13.48 -10.34 2.15
C ILE A 86 14.36 -11.14 3.10
N ASN A 87 15.56 -10.65 3.40
CA ASN A 87 16.50 -11.33 4.29
C ASN A 87 15.99 -11.27 5.74
N TYR A 88 15.52 -10.10 6.21
CA TYR A 88 14.97 -9.94 7.56
C TYR A 88 13.75 -10.83 7.80
N THR A 89 12.83 -10.87 6.84
CA THR A 89 11.64 -11.73 6.91
C THR A 89 12.02 -13.22 6.86
N GLN A 90 13.03 -13.61 6.06
CA GLN A 90 13.51 -14.99 6.03
C GLN A 90 14.10 -15.41 7.38
N ALA A 91 15.00 -14.59 7.95
CA ALA A 91 15.58 -14.83 9.27
C ALA A 91 14.49 -14.98 10.34
N MET A 92 13.47 -14.11 10.31
CA MET A 92 12.32 -14.18 11.23
C MET A 92 11.59 -15.53 11.18
N VAL A 93 11.39 -16.10 9.99
CA VAL A 93 10.68 -17.38 9.81
C VAL A 93 11.55 -18.57 10.22
N GLU A 94 12.85 -18.50 9.94
CA GLU A 94 13.83 -19.52 10.36
C GLU A 94 13.93 -19.58 11.90
N GLU A 95 13.91 -18.44 12.57
CA GLU A 95 13.90 -18.34 14.04
C GLU A 95 12.55 -18.70 14.66
N ASN A 96 11.44 -18.35 14.01
CA ASN A 96 10.09 -18.59 14.52
C ASN A 96 9.14 -19.05 13.40
N SER A 97 9.05 -20.37 13.26
CA SER A 97 8.22 -21.01 12.23
C SER A 97 6.72 -20.72 12.36
N GLU A 98 6.22 -20.30 13.52
CA GLU A 98 4.81 -19.93 13.67
C GLU A 98 4.44 -18.67 12.88
N GLN A 99 5.42 -17.81 12.57
CA GLN A 99 5.22 -16.61 11.76
C GLN A 99 4.96 -16.93 10.28
N GLU A 100 5.32 -18.13 9.81
CA GLU A 100 5.04 -18.57 8.45
C GLU A 100 3.53 -18.53 8.14
N ALA A 101 2.69 -18.91 9.11
CA ALA A 101 1.24 -18.86 8.95
C ALA A 101 0.74 -17.43 8.72
N ARG A 102 1.27 -16.45 9.48
CA ARG A 102 0.91 -15.02 9.34
C ARG A 102 1.33 -14.46 7.98
N LEU A 103 2.51 -14.84 7.48
CA LEU A 103 2.99 -14.47 6.14
C LEU A 103 2.16 -15.11 5.03
N ARG A 104 1.84 -16.40 5.16
CA ARG A 104 0.99 -17.13 4.20
C ARG A 104 -0.38 -16.47 4.06
N GLU A 105 -0.94 -15.95 5.16
CA GLU A 105 -2.16 -15.16 5.13
C GLU A 105 -1.99 -13.84 4.37
N SER A 106 -0.89 -13.09 4.54
CA SER A 106 -0.59 -11.90 3.73
C SER A 106 -0.53 -12.24 2.25
N VAL A 107 0.23 -13.28 1.90
CA VAL A 107 0.43 -13.73 0.52
C VAL A 107 -0.90 -14.09 -0.14
N LYS A 108 -1.79 -14.81 0.54
CA LYS A 108 -3.14 -15.13 0.02
C LYS A 108 -3.92 -13.88 -0.35
N ARG A 109 -3.84 -12.80 0.43
CA ARG A 109 -4.55 -11.55 0.13
C ARG A 109 -3.96 -10.82 -1.06
N VAL A 110 -2.64 -10.76 -1.16
CA VAL A 110 -1.95 -10.17 -2.32
C VAL A 110 -2.28 -10.94 -3.60
N ILE A 111 -2.24 -12.28 -3.56
CA ILE A 111 -2.62 -13.13 -4.70
C ILE A 111 -4.09 -12.92 -5.05
N LYS A 112 -5.00 -12.94 -4.07
CA LYS A 112 -6.43 -12.70 -4.29
C LYS A 112 -6.67 -11.36 -4.98
N MET A 113 -6.00 -10.29 -4.54
CA MET A 113 -6.09 -8.97 -5.17
C MET A 113 -5.59 -9.01 -6.63
N LYS A 114 -4.45 -9.66 -6.90
CA LYS A 114 -3.93 -9.82 -8.27
C LYS A 114 -4.90 -10.58 -9.18
N LEU A 115 -5.55 -11.63 -8.66
CA LEU A 115 -6.59 -12.38 -9.39
C LEU A 115 -7.83 -11.52 -9.66
N GLN A 116 -8.30 -10.76 -8.66
CA GLN A 116 -9.46 -9.86 -8.83
C GLN A 116 -9.20 -8.75 -9.86
N LEU A 117 -7.94 -8.30 -9.98
CA LEU A 117 -7.51 -7.35 -11.00
C LEU A 117 -7.23 -7.99 -12.37
N GLY A 118 -7.33 -9.32 -12.50
CA GLY A 118 -7.04 -10.03 -13.74
C GLY A 118 -5.56 -10.02 -14.15
N LEU A 119 -4.64 -9.73 -13.23
CA LEU A 119 -3.22 -9.53 -13.54
C LEU A 119 -2.47 -10.82 -13.91
N TYR A 120 -3.07 -11.98 -13.67
CA TYR A 120 -2.53 -13.26 -14.14
C TYR A 120 -2.81 -13.47 -15.64
N ASP A 121 -3.94 -12.98 -16.13
CA ASP A 121 -4.33 -13.11 -17.55
C ASP A 121 -3.79 -11.95 -18.38
N ASN A 122 -3.83 -10.73 -17.84
CA ASN A 122 -3.29 -9.53 -18.47
C ASN A 122 -2.39 -8.79 -17.47
N PRO A 123 -1.06 -9.02 -17.49
CA PRO A 123 -0.15 -8.48 -16.49
C PRO A 123 0.09 -6.96 -16.61
N VAL A 124 -0.18 -6.38 -17.77
CA VAL A 124 0.03 -4.94 -18.04
C VAL A 124 -1.23 -4.37 -18.72
N PRO A 125 -2.36 -4.26 -18.00
CA PRO A 125 -3.57 -3.70 -18.57
C PRO A 125 -3.42 -2.19 -18.75
N GLY A 126 -3.98 -1.63 -19.83
CA GLY A 126 -4.08 -0.17 -19.97
C GLY A 126 -3.72 0.40 -21.33
N GLU A 127 -2.99 -0.33 -22.18
CA GLU A 127 -2.44 0.18 -23.44
C GLU A 127 -3.50 0.85 -24.34
N LYS A 128 -4.67 0.22 -24.49
CA LYS A 128 -5.79 0.75 -25.30
C LYS A 128 -6.41 2.06 -24.80
N TYR A 129 -6.12 2.47 -23.56
CA TYR A 129 -6.68 3.66 -22.94
C TYR A 129 -5.74 4.87 -22.98
N VAL A 130 -4.53 4.73 -23.51
CA VAL A 130 -3.52 5.81 -23.53
C VAL A 130 -4.07 7.08 -24.21
N SER A 131 -4.81 6.94 -25.32
CA SER A 131 -5.42 8.07 -26.02
C SER A 131 -6.55 8.75 -25.24
N MET A 132 -7.10 8.08 -24.21
CA MET A 132 -8.14 8.65 -23.35
C MET A 132 -7.55 9.51 -22.24
N VAL A 133 -6.26 9.40 -21.91
CA VAL A 133 -5.67 10.15 -20.80
C VAL A 133 -5.62 11.64 -21.13
N GLY A 134 -6.28 12.47 -20.31
CA GLY A 134 -6.25 13.92 -20.47
C GLY A 134 -7.04 14.43 -21.67
N ASN A 135 -8.04 13.65 -22.10
CA ASN A 135 -8.96 14.04 -23.17
C ASN A 135 -9.84 15.23 -22.74
N ASP A 136 -10.62 15.79 -23.67
CA ASP A 136 -11.42 16.98 -23.37
C ASP A 136 -12.53 16.75 -22.33
N LYS A 137 -13.05 15.52 -22.22
CA LYS A 137 -14.01 15.14 -21.17
C LYS A 137 -13.34 15.11 -19.79
N ASP A 138 -12.09 14.66 -19.69
CA ASP A 138 -11.33 14.71 -18.43
C ASP A 138 -11.11 16.18 -18.01
N LYS A 139 -10.74 17.05 -18.96
CA LYS A 139 -10.56 18.49 -18.73
C LYS A 139 -11.85 19.20 -18.31
N GLU A 140 -12.96 18.90 -18.98
CA GLU A 140 -14.28 19.44 -18.62
C GLU A 140 -14.67 19.01 -17.21
N THR A 141 -14.48 17.73 -16.87
CA THR A 141 -14.74 17.22 -15.53
C THR A 141 -13.88 17.92 -14.47
N ALA A 142 -12.58 18.08 -14.74
CA ALA A 142 -11.66 18.78 -13.84
C ALA A 142 -12.02 20.27 -13.68
N LEU A 143 -12.43 20.93 -14.75
CA LEU A 143 -12.89 22.32 -14.72
C LEU A 143 -14.15 22.47 -13.86
N ASN A 144 -15.15 21.60 -14.07
CA ASN A 144 -16.36 21.60 -13.27
C ASN A 144 -16.03 21.39 -11.78
N MET A 145 -15.16 20.43 -11.45
CA MET A 145 -14.70 20.23 -10.07
C MET A 145 -14.00 21.47 -9.47
N ALA A 146 -13.22 22.21 -10.27
CA ALA A 146 -12.56 23.44 -9.82
C ALA A 146 -13.55 24.61 -9.65
N GLN A 147 -14.63 24.64 -10.43
CA GLN A 147 -15.69 25.66 -10.32
C GLN A 147 -16.56 25.47 -9.08
N GLU A 148 -16.64 24.25 -8.54
CA GLU A 148 -17.27 23.95 -7.24
C GLU A 148 -16.40 24.43 -6.03
N SER A 149 -15.52 25.41 -6.24
CA SER A 149 -14.67 25.98 -5.19
C SER A 149 -15.41 26.98 -4.31
N VAL A 150 -14.90 27.18 -3.09
CA VAL A 150 -15.56 27.99 -2.06
C VAL A 150 -15.04 29.43 -2.07
N LEU A 151 -15.96 30.39 -2.15
CA LEU A 151 -15.69 31.82 -1.93
C LEU A 151 -15.72 32.13 -0.43
N LEU A 152 -14.57 32.45 0.16
CA LEU A 152 -14.46 32.72 1.60
C LEU A 152 -14.95 34.11 2.00
N LYS A 153 -14.79 35.11 1.12
CA LYS A 153 -15.08 36.52 1.41
C LYS A 153 -15.40 37.28 0.12
N ASN A 154 -16.43 38.13 0.15
CA ASN A 154 -16.82 39.02 -0.95
C ASN A 154 -17.49 40.28 -0.39
N ASP A 155 -16.71 41.10 0.32
CA ASP A 155 -17.22 42.38 0.83
C ASP A 155 -17.54 43.30 -0.37
N ASP A 156 -18.60 44.11 -0.22
CA ASP A 156 -19.04 45.10 -1.21
C ASP A 156 -19.33 44.54 -2.61
N ASP A 157 -19.65 43.24 -2.72
CA ASP A 157 -20.00 42.56 -3.98
C ASP A 157 -18.97 42.78 -5.12
N VAL A 158 -17.68 42.82 -4.77
CA VAL A 158 -16.57 43.05 -5.74
C VAL A 158 -16.54 41.98 -6.84
N LEU A 159 -16.91 40.74 -6.52
CA LEU A 159 -17.07 39.65 -7.48
C LEU A 159 -18.56 39.43 -7.84
N PRO A 160 -18.88 39.09 -9.10
CA PRO A 160 -17.96 38.79 -10.21
C PRO A 160 -17.38 40.04 -10.89
N LEU A 161 -16.13 39.96 -11.34
CA LEU A 161 -15.50 41.05 -12.08
C LEU A 161 -16.18 41.28 -13.44
N PRO A 162 -16.35 42.54 -13.88
CA PRO A 162 -16.83 42.83 -15.22
C PRO A 162 -15.80 42.41 -16.27
N LYS A 163 -16.27 41.94 -17.44
CA LYS A 163 -15.42 41.37 -18.51
C LYS A 163 -14.32 42.30 -19.04
N GLY A 164 -14.43 43.61 -18.82
CA GLY A 164 -13.46 44.62 -19.26
C GLY A 164 -12.62 45.23 -18.14
N ALA A 165 -12.63 44.66 -16.93
CA ALA A 165 -11.85 45.18 -15.82
C ALA A 165 -10.34 45.19 -16.15
N SER A 166 -9.66 46.28 -15.80
CA SER A 166 -8.19 46.28 -15.78
C SER A 166 -7.73 45.54 -14.52
N VAL A 167 -7.01 44.43 -14.70
CA VAL A 167 -6.54 43.57 -13.62
C VAL A 167 -5.02 43.53 -13.64
N PHE A 168 -4.39 43.90 -12.52
CA PHE A 168 -2.97 43.66 -12.29
C PHE A 168 -2.81 42.31 -11.57
N LEU A 169 -2.35 41.30 -12.31
CA LEU A 169 -2.11 39.96 -11.77
C LEU A 169 -0.71 39.92 -11.11
N THR A 170 -0.66 39.58 -9.82
CA THR A 170 0.57 39.46 -9.02
C THR A 170 0.50 38.24 -8.10
N GLY A 171 1.64 37.73 -7.65
CA GLY A 171 1.75 36.45 -6.92
C GLY A 171 2.81 35.53 -7.54
N HIS A 172 3.03 34.37 -6.92
CA HIS A 172 3.95 33.33 -7.42
C HIS A 172 3.17 32.10 -7.86
#